data_AF-A0A524MP82-F1
#
_entry.id   AF-A0A524MP82-F1
#
_cell.length_a   1.000
_cell.length_b   1.000
_cell.length_c   1.000
_cell.angle_alpha   90.00
_cell.angle_beta   90.00
_cell.angle_gamma   90.00
#
_symmetry.space_group_name_H-M   'P 1'
#
loop_
_entity.id
_entity.type
_entity.pdbx_description
1 polymer ?
#
loop_
_entity_poly.entity_id
_entity_poly.type
_entity_poly.pdbx_seq_one_letter_code
_entity_poly.pdbx_strand_id
1 'polypeptide(L)'
;MMLHIGLDDTDSPEGGCTTYVAAVLVEHLIGIGVEFIGYPTLLRLNPNTPWKTRGNASVCLRLKIDDSKYPEVREFVKGLVEKYGEFTCDNTNPGVVFLKGEVPDDVKQYSDTVVKSLVEKKLAVDLIEKHNLDFLEYKNGRGLIGALAAIGGTLEGDFTYELLAYRIPENWGTPRKIDLDSITKMDEALSGYTYNNVDEKGKPLILPRGPDPVLYGVRGETPEDVYRAMDLIESLSPLSGG
;
A
#
# COMPACT_ATOMS: atom_id res chain seq x y z
N MET A 1 -6.54 15.78 15.82
CA MET A 1 -7.60 15.33 14.91
C MET A 1 -7.24 13.97 14.32
N MET A 2 -8.25 13.21 13.90
CA MET A 2 -8.04 12.02 13.08
C MET A 2 -7.82 12.45 11.63
N LEU A 3 -6.82 11.87 10.97
CA LEU A 3 -6.53 12.07 9.55
C LEU A 3 -6.38 10.72 8.87
N HIS A 4 -7.03 10.56 7.72
CA HIS A 4 -6.84 9.43 6.81
C HIS A 4 -6.20 9.93 5.52
N ILE A 5 -5.15 9.24 5.07
CA ILE A 5 -4.45 9.52 3.82
C ILE A 5 -4.58 8.28 2.94
N GLY A 6 -5.39 8.36 1.89
CA GLY A 6 -5.51 7.32 0.87
C GLY A 6 -4.59 7.60 -0.30
N LEU A 7 -3.87 6.59 -0.81
CA LEU A 7 -2.98 6.68 -1.97
C LEU A 7 -3.23 5.53 -2.94
N ASP A 8 -3.20 5.81 -4.24
CA ASP A 8 -3.30 4.79 -5.29
C ASP A 8 -2.65 5.24 -6.62
N ASP A 9 -2.39 4.26 -7.49
CA ASP A 9 -1.96 4.41 -8.89
C ASP A 9 -0.65 5.21 -9.05
N THR A 10 0.29 5.02 -8.13
CA THR A 10 1.63 5.64 -8.18
C THR A 10 2.66 4.77 -8.93
N ASP A 11 2.34 3.51 -9.19
CA ASP A 11 3.23 2.53 -9.82
C ASP A 11 2.93 2.31 -11.30
N SER A 12 3.85 1.63 -11.98
CA SER A 12 3.72 1.24 -13.38
C SER A 12 4.21 -0.20 -13.60
N PRO A 13 3.93 -0.81 -14.78
CA PRO A 13 4.53 -2.11 -15.12
C PRO A 13 6.06 -2.12 -15.16
N GLU A 14 6.68 -0.94 -15.30
CA GLU A 14 8.13 -0.72 -15.46
C GLU A 14 8.84 -0.39 -14.14
N GLY A 15 8.11 -0.02 -13.09
CA GLY A 15 8.71 0.41 -11.82
C GLY A 15 7.69 0.97 -10.83
N GLY A 16 8.19 1.48 -9.71
CA GLY A 16 7.36 2.04 -8.64
C GLY A 16 6.60 0.99 -7.80
N CYS A 17 6.02 1.46 -6.70
CA CYS A 17 5.07 0.69 -5.88
C CYS A 17 4.35 1.62 -4.91
N THR A 18 3.02 1.62 -4.91
CA THR A 18 2.22 2.43 -3.95
C THR A 18 2.53 2.12 -2.49
N THR A 19 2.80 0.85 -2.18
CA THR A 19 3.18 0.48 -0.80
C THR A 19 4.55 1.02 -0.40
N TYR A 20 5.50 1.14 -1.34
CA TYR A 20 6.80 1.75 -1.06
C TYR A 20 6.68 3.25 -0.79
N VAL A 21 5.84 3.97 -1.57
CA VAL A 21 5.54 5.38 -1.32
C VAL A 21 4.94 5.56 0.08
N ALA A 22 4.02 4.67 0.47
CA ALA A 22 3.46 4.67 1.81
C ALA A 22 4.49 4.35 2.90
N ALA A 23 5.42 3.41 2.66
CA ALA A 23 6.49 3.09 3.61
C ALA A 23 7.42 4.29 3.87
N VAL A 24 7.86 4.99 2.81
CA VAL A 24 8.65 6.23 2.95
C VAL A 24 7.86 7.32 3.67
N LEU A 25 6.55 7.41 3.42
CA LEU A 25 5.68 8.33 4.13
C LEU A 25 5.59 8.00 5.63
N VAL A 26 5.51 6.72 6.00
CA VAL A 26 5.49 6.27 7.39
C VAL A 26 6.74 6.69 8.13
N GLU A 27 7.94 6.48 7.55
CA GLU A 27 9.21 6.89 8.17
C GLU A 27 9.25 8.38 8.50
N HIS A 28 8.83 9.22 7.55
CA HIS A 28 8.77 10.66 7.77
C HIS A 28 7.77 11.05 8.86
N LEU A 29 6.56 10.47 8.83
CA LEU A 29 5.51 10.75 9.81
C LEU A 29 5.94 10.38 11.24
N ILE A 30 6.64 9.26 11.41
CA ILE A 30 7.26 8.89 12.69
C ILE A 30 8.30 9.92 13.10
N GLY A 31 9.16 10.35 12.17
CA GLY A 31 10.21 11.36 12.42
C GLY A 31 9.68 12.71 12.90
N ILE A 32 8.49 13.13 12.45
CA ILE A 32 7.83 14.35 12.91
C ILE A 32 6.89 14.12 14.12
N GLY A 33 6.91 12.91 14.71
CA GLY A 33 6.16 12.58 15.92
C GLY A 33 4.64 12.56 15.72
N VAL A 34 4.17 11.97 14.61
CA VAL A 34 2.75 11.66 14.40
C VAL A 34 2.42 10.31 15.02
N GLU A 35 1.25 10.20 15.65
CA GLU A 35 0.73 8.96 16.20
C GLU A 35 -0.10 8.22 15.15
N PHE A 36 0.17 6.92 14.95
CA PHE A 36 -0.59 6.07 14.03
C PHE A 36 -1.77 5.39 14.75
N ILE A 37 -2.89 5.26 14.04
CA ILE A 37 -4.05 4.50 14.48
C ILE A 37 -3.99 3.13 13.80
N GLY A 38 -3.24 2.22 14.42
CA GLY A 38 -2.97 0.89 13.88
C GLY A 38 -1.97 0.89 12.73
N TYR A 39 -1.91 -0.22 11.99
CA TYR A 39 -1.03 -0.39 10.83
C TYR A 39 -1.62 0.27 9.56
N PRO A 40 -0.76 0.63 8.59
CA PRO A 40 -1.21 0.95 7.23
C PRO A 40 -2.13 -0.15 6.67
N THR A 41 -3.22 0.25 6.01
CA THR A 41 -4.15 -0.69 5.38
C THR A 41 -3.85 -0.81 3.89
N LEU A 42 -3.68 -2.04 3.38
CA LEU A 42 -3.56 -2.35 1.97
C LEU A 42 -4.88 -2.92 1.44
N LEU A 43 -5.62 -2.15 0.64
CA LEU A 43 -6.90 -2.57 0.08
C LEU A 43 -6.70 -3.11 -1.34
N ARG A 44 -6.95 -4.41 -1.54
CA ARG A 44 -7.01 -5.01 -2.88
C ARG A 44 -8.32 -4.63 -3.56
N LEU A 45 -8.24 -3.95 -4.70
CA LEU A 45 -9.39 -3.52 -5.50
C LEU A 45 -9.82 -4.63 -6.47
N ASN A 46 -10.95 -4.44 -7.17
CA ASN A 46 -11.52 -5.44 -8.06
C ASN A 46 -10.51 -6.01 -9.07
N PRO A 47 -10.15 -7.31 -8.99
CA PRO A 47 -9.09 -7.91 -9.80
C PRO A 47 -9.44 -7.98 -11.30
N ASN A 48 -10.71 -7.81 -11.67
CA ASN A 48 -11.17 -7.86 -13.07
C ASN A 48 -11.01 -6.52 -13.80
N THR A 49 -10.47 -5.49 -13.15
CA THR A 49 -10.25 -4.17 -13.76
C THR A 49 -9.21 -4.25 -14.89
N PRO A 50 -9.52 -3.77 -16.11
CA PRO A 50 -8.62 -3.89 -17.26
C PRO A 50 -7.41 -2.95 -17.19
N TRP A 51 -7.51 -1.88 -16.40
CA TRP A 51 -6.49 -0.85 -16.27
C TRP A 51 -5.56 -1.07 -15.05
N LYS A 52 -5.57 -2.24 -14.44
CA LYS A 52 -4.81 -2.51 -13.20
C LYS A 52 -3.31 -2.51 -13.42
N THR A 53 -2.55 -2.05 -12.42
CA THR A 53 -1.14 -2.39 -12.26
C THR A 53 -1.00 -3.80 -11.65
N ARG A 54 0.23 -4.29 -11.49
CA ARG A 54 0.45 -5.59 -10.83
C ARG A 54 0.02 -5.51 -9.37
N GLY A 55 -1.07 -6.20 -9.04
CA GLY A 55 -1.56 -6.31 -7.66
C GLY A 55 -2.80 -5.47 -7.34
N ASN A 56 -3.10 -4.43 -8.13
CA ASN A 56 -4.31 -3.61 -8.04
C ASN A 56 -4.71 -3.23 -6.61
N ALA A 57 -3.85 -2.49 -5.92
CA ALA A 57 -4.00 -2.25 -4.49
C ALA A 57 -3.75 -0.77 -4.15
N SER A 58 -4.62 -0.23 -3.31
CA SER A 58 -4.48 1.11 -2.74
C SER A 58 -4.12 1.02 -1.26
N VAL A 59 -3.56 2.10 -0.71
CA VAL A 59 -3.09 2.15 0.69
C VAL A 59 -3.78 3.27 1.45
N CYS A 60 -4.11 3.02 2.72
CA CYS A 60 -4.56 4.05 3.65
C CYS A 60 -3.67 4.11 4.90
N LEU A 61 -3.22 5.32 5.26
CA LEU A 61 -2.63 5.62 6.56
C LEU A 61 -3.67 6.31 7.44
N ARG A 62 -3.79 5.87 8.70
CA ARG A 62 -4.71 6.47 9.68
C ARG A 62 -3.90 7.02 10.84
N LEU A 63 -4.08 8.31 11.12
CA LEU A 63 -3.19 9.09 11.96
C LEU A 63 -3.99 9.90 12.96
N LYS A 64 -3.37 10.18 14.11
CA LYS A 64 -3.78 11.21 15.04
C LYS A 64 -2.73 12.31 15.02
N ILE A 65 -3.12 13.47 14.51
CA ILE A 65 -2.21 14.62 14.31
C ILE A 65 -2.78 15.90 14.90
N ASP A 66 -1.90 16.84 15.25
CA ASP A 66 -2.31 18.23 15.42
C ASP A 66 -2.67 18.82 14.04
N ASP A 67 -3.71 19.67 13.98
CA ASP A 67 -4.10 20.31 12.72
C ASP A 67 -3.00 21.22 12.18
N SER A 68 -2.14 21.76 13.06
CA SER A 68 -0.98 22.56 12.66
C SER A 68 0.04 21.80 11.82
N LYS A 69 0.10 20.46 11.95
CA LYS A 69 1.00 19.59 11.16
C LYS A 69 0.43 19.24 9.78
N TYR A 70 -0.87 19.45 9.57
CA TYR A 70 -1.54 19.06 8.32
C TYR A 70 -0.90 19.66 7.05
N PRO A 71 -0.54 20.97 7.00
CA PRO A 71 0.07 21.54 5.79
C PRO A 71 1.43 20.90 5.45
N GLU A 72 2.26 20.62 6.46
CA GLU A 72 3.54 19.94 6.29
C GLU A 72 3.36 18.52 5.77
N VAL A 73 2.46 17.75 6.40
CA VAL A 73 2.13 16.38 5.97
C VAL A 73 1.63 16.35 4.54
N ARG A 74 0.71 17.25 4.19
CA ARG A 74 0.14 17.34 2.84
C ARG A 74 1.20 17.64 1.80
N GLU A 75 2.08 18.62 2.06
CA GLU A 75 3.14 18.99 1.13
C GLU A 75 4.19 17.87 0.99
N PHE A 76 4.51 17.16 2.08
CA PHE A 76 5.39 16.00 2.03
C PHE A 76 4.80 14.86 1.19
N VAL A 77 3.52 14.55 1.37
CA VAL A 77 2.82 13.54 0.56
C VAL A 77 2.85 13.91 -0.93
N LYS A 78 2.57 15.17 -1.24
CA LYS A 78 2.67 15.70 -2.61
C LYS A 78 4.08 15.50 -3.18
N GLY A 79 5.11 15.89 -2.45
CA GLY A 79 6.51 15.73 -2.87
C GLY A 79 6.90 14.26 -3.07
N LEU A 80 6.40 13.34 -2.24
CA LEU A 80 6.64 11.91 -2.42
C LEU A 80 5.97 11.37 -3.68
N VAL A 81 4.72 11.73 -3.94
CA VAL A 81 4.01 11.31 -5.17
C VAL A 81 4.69 11.89 -6.40
N GLU A 82 5.14 13.14 -6.37
CA GLU A 82 5.89 13.76 -7.47
C GLU A 82 7.27 13.12 -7.69
N LYS A 83 7.92 12.66 -6.62
CA LYS A 83 9.23 12.01 -6.69
C LYS A 83 9.18 10.56 -7.16
N TYR A 84 8.22 9.78 -6.66
CA TYR A 84 8.14 8.34 -6.87
C TYR A 84 7.04 7.90 -7.84
N GLY A 85 6.17 8.81 -8.26
CA GLY A 85 5.15 8.54 -9.27
C GLY A 85 5.78 8.28 -10.64
N GLU A 86 5.40 7.18 -11.28
CA GLU A 86 5.86 6.80 -12.62
C GLU A 86 5.10 7.57 -13.72
N PHE A 87 5.20 8.90 -13.74
CA PHE A 87 4.39 9.77 -14.61
C PHE A 87 4.58 9.55 -16.11
N THR A 88 5.72 8.98 -16.52
CA THR A 88 6.04 8.63 -17.91
C THR A 88 5.15 7.51 -18.47
N CYS A 89 4.58 6.66 -17.60
CA CYS A 89 3.64 5.63 -18.01
C CYS A 89 2.23 6.22 -18.17
N ASP A 90 1.65 6.16 -19.38
CA ASP A 90 0.30 6.68 -19.66
C ASP A 90 -0.79 6.16 -18.71
N ASN A 91 -0.64 4.92 -18.25
CA ASN A 91 -1.60 4.28 -17.35
C ASN A 91 -1.39 4.59 -15.86
N THR A 92 -0.28 5.21 -15.46
CA THR A 92 -0.07 5.67 -14.09
C THR A 92 -0.74 7.03 -13.91
N ASN A 93 -1.79 7.09 -13.09
CA ASN A 93 -2.59 8.30 -12.85
C ASN A 93 -2.83 8.51 -11.35
N PRO A 94 -1.79 8.93 -10.61
CA PRO A 94 -1.81 8.94 -9.16
C PRO A 94 -2.97 9.75 -8.57
N GLY A 95 -3.49 9.27 -7.45
CA GLY A 95 -4.49 9.98 -6.67
C GLY A 95 -4.20 9.87 -5.17
N VAL A 96 -4.42 10.97 -4.47
CA VAL A 96 -4.36 11.03 -3.00
C VAL A 96 -5.62 11.69 -2.48
N VAL A 97 -6.21 11.14 -1.44
CA VAL A 97 -7.36 11.74 -0.74
C VAL A 97 -7.01 11.90 0.73
N PHE A 98 -7.40 13.03 1.31
CA PHE A 98 -7.23 13.35 2.72
C PHE A 98 -8.61 13.53 3.36
N LEU A 99 -8.91 12.72 4.38
CA LEU A 99 -10.14 12.82 5.15
C LEU A 99 -9.81 13.17 6.61
N LYS A 100 -10.34 14.29 7.09
CA LYS A 100 -10.24 14.71 8.49
C LYS A 100 -11.49 14.26 9.25
N GLY A 101 -11.30 13.62 10.40
CA GLY A 101 -12.40 13.13 11.24
C GLY A 101 -12.82 11.69 10.89
N GLU A 102 -14.05 11.34 11.25
CA GLU A 102 -14.62 9.99 11.06
C GLU A 102 -14.90 9.69 9.58
N VAL A 103 -14.71 8.43 9.17
CA VAL A 103 -15.01 7.98 7.82
C VAL A 103 -16.54 7.88 7.61
N PRO A 104 -17.14 8.64 6.67
CA PRO A 104 -18.57 8.58 6.40
C PRO A 104 -19.04 7.22 5.87
N ASP A 105 -20.28 6.83 6.20
CA ASP A 105 -20.84 5.53 5.80
C ASP A 105 -20.92 5.33 4.28
N ASP A 106 -21.21 6.39 3.52
CA ASP A 106 -21.24 6.32 2.05
C ASP A 106 -19.84 6.16 1.44
N VAL A 107 -18.78 6.62 2.12
CA VAL A 107 -17.38 6.32 1.75
C VAL A 107 -17.02 4.87 2.06
N LYS A 108 -17.53 4.30 3.15
CA LYS A 108 -17.39 2.85 3.44
C LYS A 108 -18.11 1.99 2.40
N GLN A 109 -19.36 2.35 2.07
CA GLN A 109 -20.13 1.69 1.00
C GLN A 109 -19.48 1.83 -0.38
N TYR A 110 -18.88 2.99 -0.64
CA TYR A 110 -18.10 3.21 -1.86
C TYR A 110 -16.94 2.22 -1.96
N SER A 111 -16.17 2.02 -0.89
CA SER A 111 -15.09 1.03 -0.85
C SER A 111 -15.57 -0.38 -1.21
N ASP A 112 -16.68 -0.83 -0.59
CA ASP A 112 -17.29 -2.13 -0.88
C ASP A 112 -17.72 -2.27 -2.36
N THR A 113 -18.18 -1.16 -2.95
CA THR A 113 -18.53 -1.12 -4.37
C THR A 113 -17.28 -1.26 -5.25
N VAL A 114 -16.21 -0.50 -4.96
CA VAL A 114 -14.96 -0.52 -5.75
C VAL A 114 -14.30 -1.89 -5.74
N VAL A 115 -14.35 -2.63 -4.63
CA VAL A 115 -13.76 -3.98 -4.57
C VAL A 115 -14.58 -5.03 -5.34
N LYS A 116 -15.88 -4.78 -5.59
CA LYS A 116 -16.80 -5.74 -6.24
C LYS A 116 -17.12 -5.43 -7.70
N SER A 117 -17.04 -4.16 -8.13
CA SER A 117 -17.50 -3.73 -9.45
C SER A 117 -16.54 -2.76 -10.12
N LEU A 118 -16.81 -2.42 -11.39
CA LEU A 118 -16.12 -1.32 -12.07
C LEU A 118 -16.85 -0.03 -11.72
N VAL A 119 -16.10 0.97 -11.29
CA VAL A 119 -16.63 2.28 -10.89
C VAL A 119 -16.03 3.38 -11.76
N GLU A 120 -16.86 4.38 -12.05
CA GLU A 120 -16.40 5.58 -12.76
C GLU A 120 -15.75 6.57 -11.79
N LYS A 121 -14.74 7.30 -12.26
CA LYS A 121 -14.06 8.35 -11.47
C LYS A 121 -15.05 9.37 -10.93
N LYS A 122 -16.11 9.68 -11.68
CA LYS A 122 -17.15 10.64 -11.29
C LYS A 122 -17.73 10.33 -9.91
N LEU A 123 -17.95 9.05 -9.58
CA LEU A 123 -18.49 8.67 -8.28
C LEU A 123 -17.54 9.03 -7.12
N ALA A 124 -16.23 8.89 -7.33
CA ALA A 124 -15.23 9.31 -6.35
C ALA A 124 -15.25 10.84 -6.17
N VAL A 125 -15.27 11.58 -7.27
CA VAL A 125 -15.29 13.05 -7.27
C VAL A 125 -16.54 13.58 -6.59
N ASP A 126 -17.72 13.03 -6.90
CA ASP A 126 -18.99 13.42 -6.29
C ASP A 126 -18.94 13.25 -4.74
N LEU A 127 -18.31 12.19 -4.23
CA LEU A 127 -18.13 11.97 -2.79
C LEU A 127 -17.09 12.89 -2.15
N ILE A 128 -15.97 13.13 -2.84
CA ILE A 128 -14.93 14.08 -2.41
C ILE A 128 -15.53 15.47 -2.24
N GLU A 129 -16.30 15.93 -3.23
CA GLU A 129 -16.99 17.23 -3.18
C GLU A 129 -18.07 17.27 -2.10
N LYS A 130 -18.91 16.23 -2.01
CA LYS A 130 -19.98 16.13 -1.01
C LYS A 130 -19.46 16.29 0.42
N HIS A 131 -18.31 15.69 0.72
CA HIS A 131 -17.71 15.71 2.05
C HIS A 131 -16.61 16.80 2.21
N ASN A 132 -16.40 17.63 1.18
CA ASN A 132 -15.39 18.67 1.16
C ASN A 132 -13.98 18.14 1.54
N LEU A 133 -13.61 17.00 0.94
CA LEU A 133 -12.33 16.35 1.17
C LEU A 133 -11.22 17.06 0.38
N ASP A 134 -10.02 17.09 0.95
CA ASP A 134 -8.83 17.55 0.24
C ASP A 134 -8.22 16.39 -0.55
N PHE A 135 -7.62 16.68 -1.70
CA PHE A 135 -7.11 15.65 -2.59
C PHE A 135 -5.96 16.19 -3.46
N LEU A 136 -5.17 15.27 -3.99
CA LEU A 136 -4.19 15.53 -5.05
C LEU A 136 -4.56 14.66 -6.24
N GLU A 137 -4.76 15.30 -7.38
CA GLU A 137 -5.08 14.64 -8.65
C GLU A 137 -3.95 14.84 -9.64
N TYR A 138 -3.47 13.74 -10.23
CA TYR A 138 -2.47 13.77 -11.28
C TYR A 138 -2.99 13.12 -12.55
N LYS A 139 -2.62 13.69 -13.70
CA LYS A 139 -3.00 13.22 -15.04
C LYS A 139 -4.52 13.10 -15.17
N ASN A 140 -5.06 11.91 -15.44
CA ASN A 140 -6.51 11.73 -15.56
C ASN A 140 -7.20 11.46 -14.21
N GLY A 141 -6.46 11.38 -13.11
CA GLY A 141 -6.98 11.29 -11.75
C GLY A 141 -7.62 9.97 -11.34
N ARG A 142 -7.41 8.90 -12.10
CA ARG A 142 -8.03 7.60 -11.83
C ARG A 142 -7.69 7.04 -10.43
N GLY A 143 -6.49 7.30 -9.91
CA GLY A 143 -6.08 6.90 -8.56
C GLY A 143 -6.98 7.46 -7.45
N LEU A 144 -7.79 8.50 -7.71
CA LEU A 144 -8.78 8.97 -6.71
C LEU A 144 -9.80 7.89 -6.35
N ILE A 145 -10.09 6.96 -7.28
CA ILE A 145 -10.98 5.82 -7.04
C ILE A 145 -10.43 4.94 -5.91
N GLY A 146 -9.20 4.44 -6.07
CA GLY A 146 -8.60 3.56 -5.07
C GLY A 146 -8.19 4.28 -3.81
N ALA A 147 -7.75 5.54 -3.89
CA ALA A 147 -7.40 6.35 -2.73
C ALA A 147 -8.61 6.58 -1.82
N LEU A 148 -9.77 6.96 -2.38
CA LEU A 148 -11.01 7.10 -1.60
C LEU A 148 -11.50 5.74 -1.09
N ALA A 149 -11.43 4.69 -1.92
CA ALA A 149 -11.78 3.34 -1.49
C ALA A 149 -10.91 2.84 -0.33
N ALA A 150 -9.61 3.16 -0.31
CA ALA A 150 -8.71 2.79 0.78
C ALA A 150 -9.13 3.44 2.10
N ILE A 151 -9.56 4.70 2.07
CA ILE A 151 -10.09 5.41 3.25
C ILE A 151 -11.35 4.72 3.76
N GLY A 152 -12.27 4.36 2.85
CA GLY A 152 -13.51 3.64 3.16
C GLY A 152 -13.32 2.17 3.55
N GLY A 153 -12.19 1.56 3.21
CA GLY A 153 -11.82 0.19 3.55
C GLY A 153 -11.43 0.06 5.02
N THR A 154 -12.37 0.34 5.91
CA THR A 154 -12.21 0.18 7.36
C THR A 154 -12.18 -1.31 7.71
N LEU A 155 -11.32 -1.70 8.65
CA LEU A 155 -11.09 -3.09 9.07
C LEU A 155 -12.23 -3.66 9.95
N GLU A 156 -13.48 -3.39 9.58
CA GLU A 156 -14.69 -3.81 10.32
C GLU A 156 -15.10 -5.28 10.01
N GLY A 157 -14.37 -5.96 9.12
CA GLY A 157 -14.60 -7.34 8.72
C GLY A 157 -13.37 -8.23 8.89
N ASP A 158 -13.28 -9.27 8.06
CA ASP A 158 -12.11 -10.16 8.01
C ASP A 158 -10.94 -9.46 7.30
N PHE A 159 -9.73 -9.64 7.84
CA PHE A 159 -8.50 -9.07 7.30
C PHE A 159 -7.31 -9.93 7.70
N THR A 160 -6.22 -9.74 6.98
CA THR A 160 -4.97 -10.47 7.19
C THR A 160 -3.82 -9.48 7.23
N TYR A 161 -2.67 -9.91 7.75
CA TYR A 161 -1.46 -9.11 7.80
C TYR A 161 -0.55 -9.47 6.64
N GLU A 162 0.06 -8.47 6.00
CA GLU A 162 1.07 -8.64 4.95
C GLU A 162 2.29 -7.80 5.33
N LEU A 163 3.40 -8.47 5.68
CA LEU A 163 4.69 -7.81 5.89
C LEU A 163 5.41 -7.71 4.56
N LEU A 164 5.77 -6.48 4.17
CA LEU A 164 6.51 -6.20 2.94
C LEU A 164 7.93 -5.75 3.28
N ALA A 165 8.92 -6.46 2.76
CA ALA A 165 10.32 -6.06 2.84
C ALA A 165 10.74 -5.36 1.54
N TYR A 166 11.42 -4.22 1.63
CA TYR A 166 11.82 -3.42 0.48
C TYR A 166 13.33 -3.48 0.22
N ARG A 167 13.70 -3.42 -1.05
CA ARG A 167 15.09 -3.34 -1.52
C ARG A 167 15.58 -1.90 -1.45
N ILE A 168 16.85 -1.71 -1.14
CA ILE A 168 17.51 -0.41 -1.34
C ILE A 168 17.45 0.01 -2.83
N PRO A 169 17.35 1.32 -3.14
CA PRO A 169 17.21 1.83 -4.51
C PRO A 169 18.25 1.31 -5.51
N GLU A 170 19.49 1.09 -5.06
CA GLU A 170 20.61 0.61 -5.89
C GLU A 170 20.37 -0.80 -6.44
N ASN A 171 19.50 -1.59 -5.79
CA ASN A 171 19.17 -2.95 -6.18
C ASN A 171 17.88 -3.05 -7.01
N TRP A 172 17.21 -1.93 -7.30
CA TRP A 172 15.99 -1.96 -8.12
C TRP A 172 16.30 -2.43 -9.55
N GLY A 173 15.36 -3.15 -10.18
CA GLY A 173 15.58 -3.78 -11.49
C GLY A 173 16.54 -4.98 -11.51
N THR A 174 17.38 -5.18 -10.48
CA THR A 174 18.32 -6.31 -10.41
C THR A 174 17.65 -7.60 -9.90
N PRO A 175 18.25 -8.79 -10.13
CA PRO A 175 17.77 -10.03 -9.52
C PRO A 175 17.72 -9.93 -7.99
N ARG A 176 16.62 -10.43 -7.40
CA ARG A 176 16.44 -10.47 -5.94
C ARG A 176 17.47 -11.41 -5.32
N LYS A 177 18.21 -10.93 -4.32
CA LYS A 177 19.22 -11.68 -3.58
C LYS A 177 18.65 -12.08 -2.22
N ILE A 178 18.17 -13.30 -2.13
CA ILE A 178 17.52 -13.88 -0.94
C ILE A 178 17.88 -15.36 -0.85
N ASP A 179 18.07 -15.87 0.36
CA ASP A 179 18.28 -17.31 0.55
C ASP A 179 16.95 -18.06 0.41
N LEU A 180 16.82 -18.88 -0.65
CA LEU A 180 15.59 -19.64 -0.90
C LEU A 180 15.37 -20.75 0.13
N ASP A 181 16.45 -21.29 0.72
CA ASP A 181 16.34 -22.32 1.75
C ASP A 181 15.75 -21.72 3.04
N SER A 182 16.10 -20.47 3.38
CA SER A 182 15.49 -19.75 4.50
C SER A 182 13.97 -19.58 4.35
N ILE A 183 13.47 -19.35 3.12
CA ILE A 183 12.03 -19.23 2.85
C ILE A 183 11.31 -20.56 3.12
N THR A 184 11.89 -21.67 2.65
CA THR A 184 11.33 -23.01 2.86
C THR A 184 11.30 -23.36 4.35
N LYS A 185 12.39 -23.09 5.08
CA LYS A 185 12.45 -23.31 6.53
C LYS A 185 11.45 -22.44 7.29
N MET A 186 11.26 -21.18 6.87
CA MET A 186 10.27 -20.28 7.45
C MET A 186 8.85 -20.83 7.25
N ASP A 187 8.52 -21.28 6.03
CA ASP A 187 7.20 -21.85 5.71
C ASP A 187 6.89 -23.11 6.53
N GLU A 188 7.88 -24.00 6.69
CA GLU A 188 7.76 -25.19 7.54
C GLU A 188 7.58 -24.82 9.02
N ALA A 189 8.38 -23.88 9.52
CA ALA A 189 8.37 -23.48 10.93
C ALA A 189 7.10 -22.71 11.35
N LEU A 190 6.50 -21.97 10.41
CA LEU A 190 5.31 -21.14 10.64
C LEU A 190 4.07 -21.69 9.94
N SER A 191 4.06 -22.98 9.62
CA SER A 191 2.90 -23.65 9.02
C SER A 191 1.65 -23.47 9.89
N GLY A 192 0.60 -22.92 9.30
CA GLY A 192 -0.66 -22.61 9.99
C GLY A 192 -0.74 -21.20 10.60
N TYR A 193 0.36 -20.44 10.58
CA TYR A 193 0.43 -19.04 11.03
C TYR A 193 0.66 -18.07 9.86
N THR A 194 1.47 -18.50 8.89
CA THR A 194 1.64 -17.84 7.59
C THR A 194 1.14 -18.75 6.47
N TYR A 195 0.84 -18.17 5.31
CA TYR A 195 0.24 -18.93 4.20
C TYR A 195 0.59 -18.35 2.83
N ASN A 196 0.40 -19.19 1.80
CA ASN A 196 0.74 -18.89 0.41
C ASN A 196 2.22 -18.47 0.23
N ASN A 197 3.13 -19.05 1.00
CA ASN A 197 4.54 -18.64 0.92
C ASN A 197 5.30 -19.36 -0.20
N VAL A 198 5.02 -20.65 -0.38
CA VAL A 198 5.67 -21.56 -1.34
C VAL A 198 4.58 -22.41 -2.02
N ASP A 199 4.76 -22.75 -3.30
CA ASP A 199 3.85 -23.66 -4.01
C ASP A 199 4.19 -25.15 -3.78
N GLU A 200 3.30 -26.05 -4.25
CA GLU A 200 3.47 -27.51 -4.13
C GLU A 200 4.77 -28.06 -4.76
N LYS A 201 5.45 -27.27 -5.60
CA LYS A 201 6.71 -27.63 -6.27
C LYS A 201 7.93 -27.00 -5.59
N GLY A 202 7.75 -26.37 -4.43
CA GLY A 202 8.82 -25.70 -3.69
C GLY A 202 9.20 -24.32 -4.25
N LYS A 203 8.37 -23.71 -5.12
CA LYS A 203 8.65 -22.39 -5.66
C LYS A 203 8.13 -21.29 -4.73
N PRO A 204 8.95 -20.30 -4.35
CA PRO A 204 8.48 -19.18 -3.54
C PRO A 204 7.43 -18.34 -4.27
N LEU A 205 6.31 -18.11 -3.59
CA LEU A 205 5.20 -17.26 -4.01
C LEU A 205 5.29 -15.85 -3.41
N ILE A 206 5.99 -15.70 -2.28
CA ILE A 206 6.23 -14.41 -1.61
C ILE A 206 7.15 -13.46 -2.38
N LEU A 207 7.82 -13.94 -3.43
CA LEU A 207 8.77 -13.17 -4.23
C LEU A 207 8.06 -12.50 -5.42
N PRO A 208 7.97 -11.17 -5.46
CA PRO A 208 7.44 -10.47 -6.62
C PRO A 208 8.34 -10.69 -7.84
N ARG A 209 7.75 -10.51 -9.01
CA ARG A 209 8.47 -10.55 -10.29
C ARG A 209 8.55 -9.15 -10.84
N GLY A 210 9.72 -8.79 -11.38
CA GLY A 210 9.93 -7.53 -12.07
C GLY A 210 10.85 -6.56 -11.33
N PRO A 211 10.89 -5.30 -11.78
CA PRO A 211 11.83 -4.29 -11.30
C PRO A 211 11.38 -3.57 -10.02
N ASP A 212 10.20 -3.91 -9.49
CA ASP A 212 9.55 -3.24 -8.35
C ASP A 212 10.39 -3.27 -7.05
N PRO A 213 10.22 -2.31 -6.14
CA PRO A 213 11.05 -2.19 -4.93
C PRO A 213 10.88 -3.31 -3.90
N VAL A 214 9.85 -4.17 -4.01
CA VAL A 214 9.56 -5.18 -2.98
C VAL A 214 10.53 -6.36 -3.12
N LEU A 215 11.22 -6.72 -2.04
CA LEU A 215 12.05 -7.93 -1.98
C LEU A 215 11.18 -9.17 -1.82
N TYR A 216 10.31 -9.18 -0.81
CA TYR A 216 9.35 -10.24 -0.53
C TYR A 216 8.14 -9.70 0.25
N GLY A 217 7.04 -10.45 0.24
CA GLY A 217 5.86 -10.19 1.06
C GLY A 217 5.31 -11.45 1.71
N VAL A 218 5.25 -11.49 3.05
CA VAL A 218 4.72 -12.63 3.82
C VAL A 218 3.34 -12.30 4.36
N ARG A 219 2.40 -13.25 4.25
CA ARG A 219 1.03 -13.10 4.78
C ARG A 219 0.78 -14.02 5.95
N GLY A 220 -0.01 -13.55 6.92
CA GLY A 220 -0.37 -14.30 8.10
C GLY A 220 -1.56 -13.70 8.84
N GLU A 221 -1.97 -14.39 9.90
CA GLU A 221 -3.15 -14.05 10.69
C GLU A 221 -2.89 -12.99 11.76
N THR A 222 -1.63 -12.83 12.20
CA THR A 222 -1.25 -11.85 13.23
C THR A 222 0.01 -11.06 12.85
N PRO A 223 0.20 -9.85 13.42
CA PRO A 223 1.44 -9.09 13.26
C PRO A 223 2.67 -9.86 13.75
N GLU A 224 2.53 -10.60 14.85
CA GLU A 224 3.62 -11.37 15.46
C GLU A 224 4.08 -12.50 14.55
N ASP A 225 3.15 -13.15 13.84
CA ASP A 225 3.47 -14.26 12.95
C ASP A 225 4.24 -13.78 11.72
N VAL A 226 3.80 -12.68 11.09
CA VAL A 226 4.51 -12.11 9.95
C VAL A 226 5.86 -11.49 10.35
N TYR A 227 5.98 -10.96 11.58
CA TYR A 227 7.25 -10.47 12.11
C TYR A 227 8.24 -11.60 12.37
N ARG A 228 7.80 -12.72 12.98
CA ARG A 228 8.64 -13.92 13.12
C ARG A 228 9.09 -14.46 11.78
N ALA A 229 8.23 -14.39 10.75
CA ALA A 229 8.62 -14.81 9.41
C ALA A 229 9.76 -13.95 8.86
N MET A 230 9.73 -12.64 9.08
CA MET A 230 10.82 -11.73 8.70
C MET A 230 12.14 -12.12 9.37
N ASP A 231 12.13 -12.45 10.66
CA ASP A 231 13.34 -12.87 11.41
C ASP A 231 13.96 -14.17 10.89
N LEU A 232 13.14 -15.05 10.28
CA LEU A 232 13.59 -16.33 9.74
C LEU A 232 14.09 -16.25 8.28
N ILE A 233 13.69 -15.22 7.54
CA ILE A 233 14.05 -15.05 6.13
C ILE A 233 15.38 -14.31 6.01
N GLU A 234 16.37 -14.96 5.38
CA GLU A 234 17.69 -14.38 5.20
C GLU A 234 17.78 -13.59 3.89
N SER A 235 17.84 -12.25 3.99
CA SER A 235 18.18 -11.39 2.87
C SER A 235 19.68 -11.38 2.62
N LEU A 236 20.09 -11.63 1.38
CA LEU A 236 21.49 -11.55 0.93
C LEU A 236 21.85 -10.16 0.40
N SER A 237 20.97 -9.17 0.63
CA SER A 237 21.17 -7.77 0.29
C SER A 237 20.57 -6.84 1.37
N PRO A 238 21.04 -5.60 1.51
CA PRO A 238 20.46 -4.66 2.47
C PRO A 238 18.99 -4.36 2.17
N LEU A 239 18.20 -4.23 3.23
CA LEU A 239 16.81 -3.78 3.17
C LEU A 239 16.73 -2.25 3.31
N SER A 240 15.72 -1.65 2.68
CA SER A 240 15.37 -0.24 2.89
C SER A 240 14.50 -0.12 4.15
N GLY A 241 14.76 0.90 4.98
CA GLY A 241 13.90 1.23 6.13
C GLY A 241 14.04 0.31 7.36
N GLY A 242 15.26 -0.14 7.66
CA GLY A 242 15.61 -0.86 8.90
C GLY A 242 16.28 0.02 9.94
#